data_AF-A0A8H4WDS8-F1
#
_entry.id   AF-A0A8H4WDS8-F1
#
_cell.length_a   1.000
_cell.length_b   1.000
_cell.length_c   1.000
_cell.angle_alpha   90.00
_cell.angle_beta   90.00
_cell.angle_gamma   90.00
#
_symmetry.space_group_name_H-M   'P 1'
#
loop_
_entity.id
_entity.type
_entity.pdbx_description
1 polymer ?
#
loop_
_entity_poly.entity_id
_entity_poly.type
_entity_poly.pdbx_seq_one_letter_code
_entity_poly.pdbx_strand_id
1 'polypeptide(L)'
;MGKTYATLHWGSGINGDDVEFVFGTFALETGEEQLTPDFQRRAIRLFLLDFGQCESVDLTEDPQTVYQALKGAMVMGDNQSFIPHFSNDPELFAAFKKGYIEAGNVILLDKRLNDFSVEDFMQQYEEYAEDFLC
;
A
#
# COMPACT_ATOMS: atom_id res chain seq x y z
N MET A 1 -3.07 -0.14 -6.16
CA MET A 1 -1.87 0.39 -5.49
C MET A 1 -2.20 1.03 -4.15
N GLY A 2 -3.00 2.10 -4.05
CA GLY A 2 -3.29 2.75 -2.75
C GLY A 2 -3.77 1.81 -1.63
N LYS A 3 -4.75 0.94 -1.90
CA LYS A 3 -5.23 -0.09 -0.94
C LYS A 3 -4.11 -1.02 -0.47
N THR A 4 -3.19 -1.35 -1.37
CA THR A 4 -2.04 -2.22 -1.09
C THR A 4 -1.08 -1.55 -0.11
N TYR A 5 -0.70 -0.30 -0.36
CA TYR A 5 0.16 0.47 0.55
C TYR A 5 -0.49 0.68 1.91
N ALA A 6 -1.79 0.98 1.97
CA ALA A 6 -2.50 1.07 3.26
C ALA A 6 -2.47 -0.25 4.03
N THR A 7 -2.51 -1.39 3.33
CA THR A 7 -2.38 -2.71 3.94
C THR A 7 -0.96 -2.96 4.43
N LEU A 8 0.07 -2.58 3.67
CA LEU A 8 1.47 -2.66 4.10
C LEU A 8 1.72 -1.86 5.38
N HIS A 9 1.30 -0.59 5.36
CA HIS A 9 1.53 0.36 6.43
C HIS A 9 0.69 0.03 7.67
N TRP A 10 -0.63 0.12 7.56
CA TRP A 10 -1.53 0.01 8.72
C TRP A 10 -1.87 -1.44 9.03
N GLY A 11 -1.96 -2.29 8.01
CA GLY A 11 -2.36 -3.69 8.12
C GLY A 11 -1.23 -4.59 8.64
N SER A 12 0.00 -4.41 8.16
CA SER A 12 1.16 -5.19 8.60
C SER A 12 2.16 -4.43 9.47
N GLY A 13 2.10 -3.09 9.55
CA GLY A 13 3.05 -2.32 10.34
C GLY A 13 4.45 -2.35 9.73
N ILE A 14 4.56 -2.26 8.40
CA ILE A 14 5.84 -2.17 7.69
C ILE A 14 5.85 -0.94 6.78
N ASN A 15 7.03 -0.38 6.54
CA ASN A 15 7.20 0.81 5.71
C ASN A 15 7.01 0.56 4.21
N GLY A 16 7.08 -0.70 3.77
CA GLY A 16 6.92 -1.06 2.37
C GLY A 16 8.09 -0.64 1.48
N ASP A 17 9.28 -0.43 2.06
CA ASP A 17 10.48 -0.12 1.30
C ASP A 17 10.90 -1.29 0.40
N ASP A 18 11.19 -0.98 -0.86
CA ASP A 18 11.63 -1.92 -1.93
C ASP A 18 10.69 -3.12 -2.18
N VAL A 19 9.37 -2.98 -1.94
CA VAL A 19 8.40 -4.05 -2.22
C VAL A 19 8.10 -4.15 -3.71
N GLU A 20 8.20 -5.36 -4.25
CA GLU A 20 7.94 -5.65 -5.65
C GLU A 20 6.49 -6.09 -5.92
N PHE A 21 5.92 -5.60 -7.02
CA PHE A 21 4.52 -5.85 -7.38
C PHE A 21 4.40 -6.64 -8.68
N VAL A 22 3.81 -7.84 -8.61
CA VAL A 22 3.62 -8.68 -9.80
C VAL A 22 2.18 -9.11 -9.99
N PHE A 23 1.73 -9.12 -11.25
CA PHE A 23 0.46 -9.76 -11.62
C PHE A 23 0.69 -11.24 -11.91
N GLY A 24 0.04 -12.08 -11.11
CA GLY A 24 0.03 -13.52 -11.30
C GLY A 24 -1.34 -14.03 -11.70
N THR A 25 -1.38 -15.24 -12.24
CA THR A 25 -2.62 -15.96 -12.50
C THR A 25 -2.64 -17.27 -11.72
N PHE A 26 -3.79 -17.64 -11.17
CA PHE A 26 -3.99 -18.97 -10.62
C PHE A 26 -5.32 -19.54 -11.11
N ALA A 27 -5.35 -20.86 -11.24
CA ALA A 27 -6.57 -21.58 -11.61
C ALA A 27 -7.56 -21.48 -10.44
N LEU A 28 -8.81 -21.14 -10.74
CA LEU A 28 -9.85 -21.13 -9.72
C LEU A 28 -10.18 -22.57 -9.30
N GLU A 29 -10.34 -22.78 -8.00
CA GLU A 29 -10.95 -24.00 -7.49
C GLU A 29 -12.42 -23.99 -7.91
N THR A 30 -12.80 -24.94 -8.75
CA THR A 30 -14.21 -25.30 -8.92
C THR A 30 -14.60 -26.11 -7.68
N GLY A 31 -15.80 -25.87 -7.14
CA GLY A 31 -16.22 -26.38 -5.81
C GLY A 31 -16.00 -27.88 -5.58
N GLU A 32 -16.17 -28.31 -4.33
CA GLU A 32 -15.75 -29.57 -3.64
C GLU A 32 -15.71 -30.90 -4.44
N GLU A 33 -16.32 -31.00 -5.61
CA GLU A 33 -16.40 -32.21 -6.43
C GLU A 33 -15.36 -32.29 -7.58
N GLN A 34 -14.58 -31.25 -7.87
CA GLN A 34 -13.58 -31.27 -8.95
C GLN A 34 -12.14 -31.19 -8.44
N LEU A 35 -11.48 -32.36 -8.36
CA LEU A 35 -10.08 -32.54 -7.97
C LEU A 35 -9.04 -31.93 -8.95
N THR A 36 -9.48 -31.24 -10.01
CA THR A 36 -8.60 -30.73 -11.06
C THR A 36 -8.79 -29.23 -11.24
N PRO A 37 -7.73 -28.41 -11.13
CA PRO A 37 -7.83 -26.97 -11.33
C PRO A 37 -8.38 -26.62 -12.72
N ASP A 38 -9.32 -25.67 -12.80
CA ASP A 38 -9.81 -25.15 -14.08
C ASP A 38 -8.77 -24.21 -14.70
N PHE A 39 -7.92 -24.73 -15.58
CA PHE A 39 -6.92 -23.93 -16.27
C PHE A 39 -7.49 -22.96 -17.32
N GLN A 40 -8.77 -23.10 -17.69
CA GLN A 40 -9.46 -22.19 -18.61
C GLN A 40 -10.02 -20.96 -17.87
N ARG A 41 -10.30 -21.07 -16.57
CA ARG A 41 -10.75 -19.96 -15.72
C ARG A 41 -9.67 -19.57 -14.72
N ARG A 42 -8.93 -18.51 -15.05
CA ARG A 42 -7.88 -17.97 -14.19
C ARG A 42 -8.31 -16.66 -13.55
N ALA A 43 -8.05 -16.53 -12.26
CA ALA A 43 -8.09 -15.23 -11.61
C ALA A 43 -6.74 -14.54 -11.75
N ILE A 44 -6.76 -13.26 -12.13
CA ILE A 44 -5.58 -12.39 -12.05
C ILE A 44 -5.57 -11.80 -10.64
N ARG A 45 -4.42 -11.88 -9.97
CA ARG A 45 -4.20 -11.21 -8.68
C ARG A 45 -2.88 -10.47 -8.64
N LEU A 46 -2.83 -9.48 -7.77
CA LEU A 46 -1.63 -8.75 -7.40
C LEU A 46 -0.94 -9.51 -6.28
N PHE A 47 0.33 -9.84 -6.48
CA PHE A 47 1.20 -10.42 -5.47
C PHE A 47 2.27 -9.39 -5.10
N LEU A 48 2.66 -9.42 -3.84
CA LEU A 48 3.73 -8.61 -3.29
C LEU A 48 4.89 -9.54 -2.98
N LEU A 49 6.08 -9.15 -3.40
CA LEU A 49 7.31 -9.91 -3.25
C LEU A 49 8.40 -9.01 -2.65
N ASP A 50 9.52 -9.64 -2.30
CA ASP A 50 10.73 -8.99 -1.84
C ASP A 50 10.55 -8.01 -0.66
N PHE A 51 10.22 -8.56 0.51
CA PHE A 51 10.13 -7.78 1.74
C PHE A 51 11.51 -7.58 2.41
N GLY A 52 12.61 -7.78 1.68
CA GLY A 52 13.95 -7.85 2.25
C GLY A 52 14.47 -6.55 2.84
N GLN A 53 14.01 -5.41 2.32
CA GLN A 53 14.36 -4.05 2.81
C GLN A 53 13.26 -3.43 3.69
N CYS A 54 12.12 -4.10 3.84
CA CYS A 54 11.03 -3.58 4.68
C CYS A 54 11.48 -3.49 6.14
N GLU A 55 11.22 -2.34 6.76
CA GLU A 55 11.39 -2.15 8.20
C GLU A 55 10.04 -2.24 8.91
N SER A 56 10.05 -2.83 10.10
CA SER A 56 8.90 -2.79 11.00
C SER A 56 8.70 -1.37 11.52
N VAL A 57 7.47 -0.90 11.48
CA VAL A 57 7.04 0.39 12.02
C VAL A 57 6.17 0.13 13.24
N ASP A 58 6.61 0.61 14.40
CA ASP A 58 5.86 0.46 15.65
C ASP A 58 4.69 1.44 15.67
N LEU A 59 3.48 0.91 15.40
CA LEU A 59 2.24 1.68 15.40
C LEU A 59 1.78 2.10 16.81
N THR A 60 2.59 1.89 17.85
CA THR A 60 2.37 2.44 19.19
C THR A 60 3.20 3.70 19.47
N GLU A 61 4.13 4.05 18.57
CA GLU A 61 4.88 5.31 18.64
C GLU A 61 4.00 6.52 18.29
N ASP A 62 4.54 7.72 18.49
CA ASP A 62 3.82 8.94 18.18
C ASP A 62 3.54 9.05 16.65
N PRO A 63 2.41 9.68 16.25
CA PRO A 63 2.02 9.78 14.86
C PRO A 63 3.08 10.38 13.94
N GLN A 64 3.89 11.32 14.42
CA GLN A 64 4.86 12.00 13.57
C GLN A 64 6.03 11.07 13.22
N THR A 65 6.51 10.27 14.17
CA THR A 65 7.53 9.24 13.94
C THR A 65 7.05 8.20 12.94
N VAL A 66 5.84 7.68 13.16
CA VAL A 66 5.23 6.69 12.26
C VAL A 66 5.03 7.27 10.86
N TYR A 67 4.46 8.47 10.75
CA TYR A 67 4.22 9.10 9.46
C TYR A 67 5.51 9.34 8.70
N GLN A 68 6.58 9.75 9.39
CA GLN A 68 7.88 9.98 8.78
C GLN A 68 8.48 8.69 8.20
N ALA A 69 8.41 7.58 8.93
CA ALA A 69 8.89 6.29 8.45
C ALA A 69 8.13 5.83 7.19
N LEU A 70 6.81 5.92 7.22
CA LEU A 70 5.95 5.48 6.12
C LEU A 70 6.10 6.36 4.87
N LYS A 71 6.00 7.69 5.01
CA LYS A 71 6.09 8.61 3.86
C LYS A 71 7.51 8.67 3.29
N GLY A 72 8.52 8.48 4.14
CA GLY A 72 9.92 8.34 3.72
C GLY A 72 10.09 7.18 2.74
N ALA A 73 9.63 5.98 3.10
CA ALA A 73 9.71 4.82 2.21
C ALA A 73 8.92 4.99 0.90
N MET A 74 7.78 5.68 0.94
CA MET A 74 6.96 5.93 -0.27
C MET A 74 7.67 6.78 -1.34
N VAL A 75 8.64 7.63 -0.96
CA VAL A 75 9.38 8.47 -1.92
C VAL A 75 10.77 7.91 -2.24
N MET A 76 11.09 6.68 -1.85
CA MET A 76 12.42 6.09 -2.04
C MET A 76 12.40 4.96 -3.07
N GLY A 77 13.52 4.78 -3.75
CA GLY A 77 13.76 3.64 -4.65
C GLY A 77 12.65 3.44 -5.68
N ASP A 78 12.27 2.19 -5.88
CA ASP A 78 11.29 1.81 -6.91
C ASP A 78 9.85 2.16 -6.54
N ASN A 79 9.57 2.52 -5.28
CA ASN A 79 8.24 2.97 -4.85
C ASN A 79 7.77 4.21 -5.64
N GLN A 80 8.70 5.08 -6.06
CA GLN A 80 8.42 6.22 -6.92
C GLN A 80 7.84 5.81 -8.29
N SER A 81 8.15 4.60 -8.78
CA SER A 81 7.61 4.08 -10.04
C SER A 81 6.18 3.53 -9.89
N PHE A 82 5.76 3.22 -8.66
CA PHE A 82 4.46 2.61 -8.36
C PHE A 82 3.43 3.58 -7.78
N ILE A 83 3.90 4.68 -7.18
CA ILE A 83 3.06 5.72 -6.59
C ILE A 83 3.02 6.91 -7.55
N PRO A 84 1.88 7.22 -8.17
CA PRO A 84 1.78 8.35 -9.10
C PRO A 84 2.10 9.66 -8.39
N HIS A 85 2.83 10.56 -9.03
CA HIS A 85 3.13 11.87 -8.46
C HIS A 85 1.92 12.80 -8.59
N PHE A 86 1.54 13.51 -7.52
CA PHE A 86 0.32 14.33 -7.49
C PHE A 86 0.31 15.47 -8.52
N SER A 87 1.48 16.03 -8.84
CA SER A 87 1.64 17.07 -9.87
C SER A 87 1.71 16.53 -11.30
N ASN A 88 2.34 15.36 -11.52
CA ASN A 88 2.57 14.82 -12.86
C ASN A 88 1.36 14.05 -13.38
N ASP A 89 0.71 13.29 -12.50
CA ASP A 89 -0.42 12.40 -12.81
C ASP A 89 -1.58 12.58 -11.81
N PRO A 90 -2.19 13.77 -11.74
CA PRO A 90 -3.15 14.11 -10.68
C PRO A 90 -4.36 13.18 -10.61
N GLU A 91 -4.85 12.68 -11.76
CA GLU A 91 -5.97 11.73 -11.79
C GLU A 91 -5.59 10.35 -11.23
N LEU A 92 -4.40 9.84 -11.60
CA LEU A 92 -3.90 8.57 -11.09
C LEU A 92 -3.58 8.66 -9.61
N PHE A 93 -2.97 9.78 -9.18
CA PHE A 93 -2.71 10.03 -7.78
C PHE A 93 -4.02 10.17 -6.98
N ALA A 94 -5.04 10.86 -7.50
CA ALA A 94 -6.34 10.94 -6.84
C ALA A 94 -6.97 9.54 -6.63
N ALA A 95 -6.87 8.65 -7.62
CA ALA A 95 -7.32 7.28 -7.50
C ALA A 95 -6.49 6.47 -6.47
N PHE A 96 -5.16 6.67 -6.45
CA PHE A 96 -4.26 6.09 -5.45
C PHE A 96 -4.65 6.55 -4.04
N LYS A 97 -4.71 7.87 -3.81
CA LYS A 97 -5.06 8.51 -2.54
C LYS A 97 -6.40 8.04 -2.03
N LYS A 98 -7.43 8.03 -2.89
CA LYS A 98 -8.76 7.50 -2.55
C LYS A 98 -8.69 6.06 -2.06
N GLY A 99 -7.99 5.19 -2.80
CA GLY A 99 -7.83 3.79 -2.41
C GLY A 99 -7.08 3.62 -1.09
N TYR A 100 -6.02 4.40 -0.87
CA TYR A 100 -5.24 4.38 0.37
C TYR A 100 -6.09 4.80 1.58
N ILE A 101 -6.80 5.92 1.47
CA ILE A 101 -7.68 6.44 2.53
C ILE A 101 -8.80 5.45 2.86
N GLU A 102 -9.52 4.94 1.85
CA GLU A 102 -10.61 3.98 2.05
C GLU A 102 -10.14 2.74 2.82
N ALA A 103 -9.02 2.13 2.42
CA ALA A 103 -8.50 0.93 3.09
C ALA A 103 -7.89 1.25 4.46
N GLY A 104 -7.14 2.35 4.56
CA GLY A 104 -6.50 2.76 5.80
C GLY A 104 -7.53 3.01 6.91
N ASN A 105 -8.60 3.75 6.63
CA ASN A 105 -9.65 4.03 7.61
C ASN A 105 -10.33 2.76 8.13
N VAL A 106 -10.56 1.78 7.25
CA VAL A 106 -11.09 0.46 7.67
C VAL A 106 -10.11 -0.24 8.61
N ILE A 107 -8.82 -0.23 8.29
CA ILE A 107 -7.79 -0.90 9.08
C ILE A 107 -7.57 -0.20 10.43
N LEU A 108 -7.50 1.13 10.46
CA LEU A 108 -7.33 1.90 11.70
C LEU A 108 -8.50 1.64 12.66
N LEU A 109 -9.72 1.60 12.13
CA LEU A 109 -10.92 1.29 12.91
C LEU A 109 -10.88 -0.13 13.48
N ASP A 110 -10.57 -1.13 12.65
CA ASP A 110 -10.48 -2.54 13.06
C ASP A 110 -9.42 -2.75 14.15
N LYS A 111 -8.25 -2.12 13.99
CA LYS A 111 -7.12 -2.21 14.92
C LYS A 111 -7.20 -1.25 16.11
N ARG A 112 -8.20 -0.35 16.15
CA ARG A 112 -8.38 0.68 17.19
C ARG A 112 -7.20 1.65 17.30
N LEU A 113 -6.59 2.00 16.18
CA LEU A 113 -5.46 2.93 16.07
C LEU A 113 -5.97 4.38 15.98
N ASN A 114 -6.61 4.85 17.05
CA ASN A 114 -7.38 6.10 17.04
C ASN A 114 -6.52 7.38 17.03
N ASP A 115 -5.22 7.26 17.32
CA ASP A 115 -4.30 8.40 17.36
C ASP A 115 -3.80 8.79 15.95
N PHE A 116 -4.13 8.00 14.93
CA PHE A 116 -3.74 8.21 13.55
C PHE A 116 -4.92 8.66 12.68
N SER A 117 -4.61 9.40 11.62
CA SER A 117 -5.53 9.99 10.64
C SER A 117 -4.95 9.77 9.24
N VAL A 118 -5.62 8.96 8.43
CA VAL A 118 -5.11 8.58 7.10
C VAL A 118 -5.12 9.77 6.14
N GLU A 119 -6.10 10.66 6.30
CA GLU A 119 -6.21 11.92 5.58
C GLU A 119 -5.03 12.85 5.91
N ASP A 120 -4.71 13.02 7.19
CA ASP A 120 -3.57 13.88 7.59
C ASP A 120 -2.25 13.28 7.13
N PHE A 121 -2.10 11.95 7.20
CA PHE A 121 -0.92 11.26 6.65
C PHE A 121 -0.77 11.55 5.14
N MET A 122 -1.83 11.40 4.35
CA MET A 122 -1.76 11.63 2.90
C MET A 122 -1.48 13.09 2.56
N GLN A 123 -2.02 14.03 3.33
CA GLN A 123 -1.69 15.45 3.19
C GLN A 123 -0.20 15.71 3.45
N GLN A 124 0.34 15.16 4.53
CA GLN A 124 1.77 15.27 4.83
C GLN A 124 2.67 14.55 3.81
N TYR A 125 2.19 13.47 3.20
CA TYR A 125 2.89 12.79 2.12
C TYR A 125 2.97 13.67 0.87
N GLU A 126 1.88 14.34 0.48
CA GLU A 126 1.89 15.26 -0.67
C GLU A 126 2.89 16.40 -0.47
N GLU A 127 2.86 17.03 0.70
CA GLU A 127 3.81 18.10 1.06
C GLU A 127 5.26 17.58 1.05
N TYR A 128 5.48 16.36 1.54
CA TYR A 128 6.81 15.76 1.55
C TYR A 128 7.30 15.36 0.16
N ALA A 129 6.41 14.83 -0.69
CA ALA A 129 6.74 14.38 -2.03
C ALA A 129 7.03 15.53 -3.00
N GLU A 130 6.58 16.76 -2.70
CA GLU A 130 6.87 17.95 -3.51
C GLU A 130 8.38 18.18 -3.69
N ASP A 131 9.18 17.84 -2.70
CA ASP A 131 10.65 17.95 -2.74
C ASP A 131 11.32 16.86 -3.62
N PHE A 132 10.56 15.86 -4.09
CA PHE A 132 11.07 14.67 -4.80
C PHE A 132 10.57 14.57 -6.25
N LEU A 133 10.33 15.71 -6.89
CA LEU A 133 10.02 15.79 -8.33
C LEU A 133 11.15 15.15 -9.16
N CYS A 134 10.88 13.97 -9.70
CA CYS A 134 11.64 13.37 -10.79
C CYS A 134 11.17 13.94 -12.14
#